data_AF-A0A7C3GGQ9-F1
#
_entry.id   AF-A0A7C3GGQ9-F1
#
_cell.length_a   1.000
_cell.length_b   1.000
_cell.length_c   1.000
_cell.angle_alpha   90.00
_cell.angle_beta   90.00
_cell.angle_gamma   90.00
#
_symmetry.space_group_name_H-M   'P 1'
#
loop_
_entity.id
_entity.type
_entity.pdbx_description
1 polymer ?
#
loop_
_entity_poly.entity_id
_entity_poly.type
_entity_poly.pdbx_seq_one_letter_code
_entity_poly.pdbx_strand_id
1 'polypeptide(L)'
;AAILPAITTEEELHTANSLTKTTQWTAVTLGALLGGASAMQFGYEWAFVFNAASFVFSAACIAQLKAPRGFRAERRALTEAAVLRPWREYVDGLKYMRSVPLLFTIALVHVGWASGGGAAQILFTLFGEVVYPYGPAGLGTIWGCAGLGLLIGGGFANRVGNRLGFEGYRRLITVVFWIHGLAYIAFSQARPFWLLLVFIAMSRFGMGVAAILNMTLLLRHVPDEYRGRVFATIETLTWGTMMVSMAATGWATEHYDPRTIGAVAGMLSCSTAVIWMVAGWRGMLREPVPAGVEREEVEVHGEPGI
;
A
#
# COMPACT_ATOMS: atom_id res chain seq x y z
N ALA A 1 -14.61 0.86 2.48
CA ALA A 1 -14.28 -0.58 2.37
C ALA A 1 -15.36 -1.48 2.97
N ALA A 2 -15.78 -1.30 4.23
CA ALA A 2 -16.77 -2.19 4.86
C ALA A 2 -18.17 -2.21 4.21
N ILE A 3 -18.58 -1.11 3.55
CA ILE A 3 -19.87 -1.04 2.83
C ILE A 3 -19.83 -1.73 1.47
N LEU A 4 -18.65 -1.94 0.86
CA LEU A 4 -18.54 -2.47 -0.51
C LEU A 4 -19.33 -3.77 -0.70
N PRO A 5 -19.19 -4.80 0.16
CA PRO A 5 -19.94 -6.05 0.01
C PRO A 5 -21.46 -5.89 0.10
N ALA A 6 -21.96 -4.80 0.71
CA ALA A 6 -23.39 -4.53 0.81
C ALA A 6 -23.97 -3.87 -0.46
N ILE A 7 -23.12 -3.38 -1.36
CA ILE A 7 -23.50 -2.66 -2.57
C ILE A 7 -22.97 -3.30 -3.87
N THR A 8 -22.22 -4.40 -3.78
CA THR A 8 -21.66 -5.15 -4.92
C THR A 8 -21.94 -6.64 -4.78
N THR A 9 -22.04 -7.36 -5.89
CA THR A 9 -22.02 -8.84 -5.87
C THR A 9 -20.61 -9.38 -5.56
N GLU A 10 -20.49 -10.68 -5.27
CA GLU A 10 -19.18 -11.32 -5.05
C GLU A 10 -18.28 -11.23 -6.30
N GLU A 11 -18.87 -11.35 -7.50
CA GLU A 11 -18.18 -11.22 -8.78
C GLU A 11 -17.66 -9.80 -9.03
N GLU A 12 -18.41 -8.79 -8.57
CA GLU A 12 -18.05 -7.37 -8.73
C GLU A 12 -17.04 -6.89 -7.68
N LEU A 13 -16.87 -7.60 -6.57
CA LEU A 13 -16.09 -7.15 -5.41
C LEU A 13 -14.63 -6.87 -5.77
N HIS A 14 -14.03 -7.66 -6.65
CA HIS A 14 -12.66 -7.45 -7.12
C HIS A 14 -12.54 -6.15 -7.95
N THR A 15 -13.50 -5.92 -8.85
CA THR A 15 -13.58 -4.69 -9.66
C THR A 15 -13.81 -3.48 -8.77
N ALA A 16 -14.71 -3.58 -7.79
CA ALA A 16 -15.01 -2.51 -6.85
C ALA A 16 -13.80 -2.14 -5.96
N ASN A 17 -13.02 -3.13 -5.51
CA ASN A 17 -11.77 -2.88 -4.76
C ASN A 17 -10.72 -2.18 -5.63
N SER A 18 -10.56 -2.64 -6.87
CA SER A 18 -9.63 -2.03 -7.83
C SER A 18 -10.01 -0.57 -8.13
N LEU A 19 -11.31 -0.31 -8.33
CA LEU A 19 -11.84 1.03 -8.53
C LEU A 19 -11.60 1.90 -7.30
N THR A 20 -11.88 1.39 -6.09
CA THR A 20 -11.66 2.12 -4.83
C THR A 20 -10.20 2.57 -4.68
N LYS A 21 -9.23 1.70 -4.96
CA LYS A 21 -7.80 2.04 -4.91
C LYS A 21 -7.43 3.10 -5.95
N THR A 22 -7.95 2.95 -7.17
CA THR A 22 -7.74 3.92 -8.26
C THR A 22 -8.32 5.28 -7.87
N THR A 23 -9.56 5.34 -7.39
CA THR A 23 -10.19 6.56 -6.89
C THR A 23 -9.39 7.19 -5.76
N GLN A 24 -8.87 6.39 -4.82
CA GLN A 24 -8.04 6.89 -3.72
C GLN A 24 -6.74 7.53 -4.23
N TRP A 25 -6.02 6.90 -5.16
CA TRP A 25 -4.79 7.46 -5.71
C TRP A 25 -5.05 8.67 -6.61
N THR A 26 -6.14 8.68 -7.38
CA THR A 26 -6.58 9.85 -8.14
C THR A 26 -6.94 11.00 -7.21
N ALA A 27 -7.65 10.74 -6.12
CA ALA A 27 -7.99 11.75 -5.12
C ALA A 27 -6.74 12.31 -4.45
N VAL A 28 -5.74 11.48 -4.11
CA VAL A 28 -4.44 11.95 -3.60
C VAL A 28 -3.74 12.83 -4.64
N THR A 29 -3.71 12.39 -5.90
CA THR A 29 -3.03 13.10 -7.00
C THR A 29 -3.66 14.48 -7.25
N LEU A 30 -4.96 14.51 -7.53
CA LEU A 30 -5.68 15.74 -7.83
C LEU A 30 -5.83 16.61 -6.58
N GLY A 31 -6.14 16.00 -5.44
CA GLY A 31 -6.31 16.69 -4.17
C GLY A 31 -5.02 17.37 -3.71
N ALA A 32 -3.86 16.75 -3.88
CA ALA A 32 -2.59 17.39 -3.56
C ALA A 32 -2.25 18.55 -4.50
N LEU A 33 -2.45 18.39 -5.81
CA LEU A 33 -2.20 19.45 -6.79
C LEU A 33 -3.13 20.64 -6.58
N LEU A 34 -4.44 20.39 -6.43
CA LEU A 34 -5.44 21.42 -6.16
C LEU A 34 -5.26 22.04 -4.77
N GLY A 35 -4.89 21.24 -3.77
CA GLY A 35 -4.59 21.71 -2.41
C GLY A 35 -3.39 22.64 -2.39
N GLY A 36 -2.29 22.27 -3.06
CA GLY A 36 -1.10 23.13 -3.18
C GLY A 36 -1.38 24.41 -3.97
N ALA A 37 -2.09 24.32 -5.09
CA ALA A 37 -2.47 25.49 -5.90
C ALA A 37 -3.40 26.44 -5.15
N SER A 38 -4.43 25.92 -4.48
CA SER A 38 -5.38 26.73 -3.70
C SER A 38 -4.71 27.39 -2.50
N ALA A 39 -3.86 26.68 -1.76
CA ALA A 39 -3.11 27.25 -0.66
C ALA A 39 -2.12 28.33 -1.12
N MET A 40 -1.48 28.17 -2.29
CA MET A 40 -0.59 29.19 -2.86
C MET A 40 -1.34 30.44 -3.32
N GLN A 41 -2.53 30.28 -3.93
CA GLN A 41 -3.26 31.41 -4.54
C GLN A 41 -4.17 32.14 -3.55
N PHE A 42 -4.80 31.40 -2.63
CA PHE A 42 -5.81 31.93 -1.71
C PHE A 42 -5.39 31.85 -0.24
N GLY A 43 -4.25 31.24 0.06
CA GLY A 43 -3.80 30.99 1.43
C GLY A 43 -4.42 29.74 2.06
N TYR A 44 -3.84 29.30 3.19
CA TYR A 44 -4.28 28.07 3.87
C TYR A 44 -5.72 28.14 4.40
N GLU A 45 -6.19 29.32 4.83
CA GLU A 45 -7.56 29.49 5.34
C GLU A 45 -8.61 29.08 4.31
N TRP A 46 -8.53 29.63 3.09
CA TRP A 46 -9.43 29.27 2.00
C TRP A 46 -9.24 27.82 1.53
N ALA A 47 -8.01 27.30 1.56
CA ALA A 47 -7.78 25.89 1.28
C ALA A 47 -8.52 24.97 2.27
N PHE A 48 -8.57 25.32 3.56
CA PHE A 48 -9.36 24.61 4.56
C PHE A 48 -10.86 24.75 4.35
N VAL A 49 -11.34 25.93 3.92
CA VAL A 49 -12.76 26.13 3.58
C VAL A 49 -13.17 25.23 2.40
N PHE A 50 -12.38 25.20 1.32
CA PHE A 50 -12.64 24.31 0.18
C PHE A 50 -12.60 22.84 0.58
N ASN A 51 -11.65 22.46 1.44
CA ASN A 51 -11.58 21.11 1.98
C ASN A 51 -12.86 20.78 2.77
N ALA A 52 -13.29 21.65 3.68
CA ALA A 52 -14.53 21.45 4.46
C ALA A 52 -15.77 21.32 3.55
N ALA A 53 -15.90 22.15 2.52
CA ALA A 53 -16.97 22.07 1.54
C ALA A 53 -16.97 20.72 0.79
N SER A 54 -15.79 20.19 0.46
CA SER A 54 -15.67 18.87 -0.18
C SER A 54 -16.17 17.73 0.72
N PHE A 55 -15.95 17.82 2.03
CA PHE A 55 -16.47 16.86 3.01
C PHE A 55 -17.99 16.95 3.16
N VAL A 56 -18.57 18.15 3.13
CA VAL A 56 -20.03 18.35 3.12
C VAL A 56 -20.64 17.74 1.86
N PHE A 57 -20.03 17.97 0.70
CA PHE A 57 -20.45 17.35 -0.55
C PHE A 57 -20.36 15.81 -0.48
N SER A 58 -19.25 15.27 0.03
CA SER A 58 -19.08 13.82 0.23
C SER A 58 -20.16 13.24 1.15
N ALA A 59 -20.48 13.92 2.26
CA ALA A 59 -21.55 13.52 3.16
C ALA A 59 -22.92 13.53 2.47
N ALA A 60 -23.20 14.53 1.63
CA ALA A 60 -24.43 14.59 0.85
C ALA A 60 -24.54 13.44 -0.17
N CYS A 61 -23.44 13.06 -0.84
CA CYS A 61 -23.41 11.90 -1.73
C CYS A 61 -23.63 10.59 -0.96
N ILE A 62 -22.97 10.42 0.18
CA ILE A 62 -23.12 9.22 1.02
C ILE A 62 -24.55 9.11 1.57
N ALA A 63 -25.16 10.22 1.97
CA ALA A 63 -26.54 10.26 2.47
C ALA A 63 -27.58 9.80 1.41
N GLN A 64 -27.24 9.89 0.12
CA GLN A 64 -28.10 9.46 -0.98
C GLN A 64 -27.92 7.98 -1.35
N LEU A 65 -26.91 7.30 -0.82
CA LEU A 65 -26.71 5.87 -1.08
C LEU A 65 -27.87 5.06 -0.52
N LYS A 66 -28.34 4.09 -1.30
CA LYS A 66 -29.37 3.11 -0.89
C LYS A 66 -28.80 1.72 -1.05
N ALA A 67 -28.88 0.90 0.00
CA ALA A 67 -28.54 -0.51 -0.07
C ALA A 67 -29.81 -1.36 0.02
N PRO A 68 -29.92 -2.47 -0.72
CA PRO A 68 -31.09 -3.35 -0.71
C PRO A 68 -31.49 -3.86 0.68
N ARG A 69 -30.50 -4.05 1.58
CA ARG A 69 -30.70 -4.49 2.97
C ARG A 69 -30.54 -3.38 4.01
N GLY A 70 -30.40 -2.13 3.56
CA GLY A 70 -29.98 -1.02 4.41
C GLY A 70 -28.54 -1.16 4.92
N PHE A 71 -28.04 -0.13 5.60
CA PHE A 71 -26.66 -0.09 6.14
C PHE A 71 -26.58 -0.45 7.64
N ARG A 72 -27.66 -0.99 8.22
CA ARG A 72 -27.67 -1.36 9.64
C ARG A 72 -26.86 -2.63 9.84
N ALA A 73 -25.79 -2.53 10.63
CA ALA A 73 -25.06 -3.70 11.10
C ALA A 73 -26.00 -4.62 11.89
N GLU A 74 -26.00 -5.92 11.59
CA GLU A 74 -26.67 -6.91 12.43
C GLU A 74 -26.08 -6.82 13.84
N ARG A 75 -26.94 -6.49 14.80
CA ARG A 75 -26.54 -6.36 16.20
C ARG A 75 -26.36 -7.76 16.79
N ARG A 76 -25.22 -8.40 16.52
CA ARG A 76 -24.82 -9.62 17.21
C ARG A 76 -24.48 -9.26 18.66
N ALA A 77 -25.15 -9.89 19.62
CA ALA A 77 -24.82 -9.75 21.03
C ALA A 77 -23.39 -10.28 21.26
N LEU A 78 -22.48 -9.38 21.59
CA LEU A 78 -21.11 -9.75 21.98
C LEU A 78 -21.18 -10.44 23.34
N THR A 79 -21.02 -11.76 23.36
CA THR A 79 -20.84 -12.55 24.60
C THR A 79 -19.48 -12.23 25.23
N GLU A 80 -19.25 -12.47 26.53
CA GLU A 80 -17.93 -12.30 27.17
C GLU A 80 -16.81 -13.09 26.47
N ALA A 81 -17.15 -14.26 25.91
CA ALA A 81 -16.27 -15.03 25.05
C ALA A 81 -15.82 -14.28 23.78
N ALA A 82 -16.59 -13.28 23.31
CA ALA A 82 -16.28 -12.42 22.17
C ALA A 82 -15.33 -11.26 22.50
N VAL A 83 -15.09 -10.96 23.79
CA VAL A 83 -14.19 -9.88 24.23
C VAL A 83 -12.73 -10.37 24.35
N LEU A 84 -12.51 -11.64 24.66
CA LEU A 84 -11.18 -12.29 24.68
C LEU A 84 -10.76 -12.91 23.34
N ARG A 85 -11.72 -13.10 22.42
CA ARG A 85 -11.49 -13.56 21.04
C ARG A 85 -10.55 -12.68 20.21
N PRO A 86 -10.58 -11.33 20.26
CA PRO A 86 -9.79 -10.50 19.36
C PRO A 86 -8.28 -10.70 19.51
N TRP A 87 -7.78 -10.85 20.75
CA TRP A 87 -6.35 -11.09 20.98
C TRP A 87 -5.93 -12.49 20.56
N ARG A 88 -6.75 -13.52 20.87
CA ARG A 88 -6.47 -14.89 20.41
C ARG A 88 -6.52 -15.00 18.89
N GLU A 89 -7.52 -14.39 18.25
CA GLU A 89 -7.64 -14.33 16.79
C GLU A 89 -6.50 -13.55 16.13
N TYR A 90 -6.00 -12.49 16.76
CA TYR A 90 -4.79 -11.78 16.31
C TYR A 90 -3.54 -12.67 16.41
N VAL A 91 -3.34 -13.34 17.55
CA VAL A 91 -2.24 -14.27 17.78
C VAL A 91 -2.30 -15.45 16.80
N ASP A 92 -3.49 -15.96 16.51
CA ASP A 92 -3.70 -17.05 15.55
C ASP A 92 -3.44 -16.59 14.11
N GLY A 93 -3.83 -15.36 13.76
CA GLY A 93 -3.44 -14.72 12.50
C GLY A 93 -1.92 -14.60 12.37
N LEU A 94 -1.22 -14.19 13.43
CA LEU A 94 0.24 -14.07 13.44
C LEU A 94 0.94 -15.45 13.35
N LYS A 95 0.42 -16.47 14.04
CA LYS A 95 0.89 -17.85 13.93
C LYS A 95 0.70 -18.38 12.51
N TYR A 96 -0.48 -18.16 11.91
CA TYR A 96 -0.78 -18.55 10.54
C TYR A 96 0.12 -17.86 9.52
N MET A 97 0.36 -16.55 9.69
CA MET A 97 1.30 -15.82 8.84
C MET A 97 2.71 -16.40 8.95
N ARG A 98 3.16 -16.78 10.15
CA ARG A 98 4.47 -17.44 10.33
C ARG A 98 4.53 -18.84 9.73
N SER A 99 3.41 -19.58 9.67
CA SER A 99 3.37 -20.91 9.04
C SER A 99 3.37 -20.86 7.51
N VAL A 100 3.04 -19.71 6.90
CA VAL A 100 3.06 -19.51 5.44
C VAL A 100 4.21 -18.57 5.07
N PRO A 101 5.38 -19.08 4.63
CA PRO A 101 6.58 -18.28 4.38
C PRO A 101 6.37 -17.08 3.45
N LEU A 102 5.49 -17.22 2.45
CA LEU A 102 5.12 -16.13 1.54
C LEU A 102 4.42 -14.98 2.28
N LEU A 103 3.42 -15.27 3.12
CA LEU A 103 2.68 -14.23 3.86
C LEU A 103 3.58 -13.52 4.86
N PHE A 104 4.44 -14.27 5.55
CA PHE A 104 5.46 -13.68 6.42
C PHE A 104 6.40 -12.75 5.65
N THR A 105 6.86 -13.17 4.46
CA THR A 105 7.72 -12.34 3.61
C THR A 105 7.02 -11.07 3.15
N ILE A 106 5.74 -11.16 2.73
CA ILE A 106 4.94 -9.99 2.36
C ILE A 106 4.81 -9.02 3.54
N ALA A 107 4.58 -9.52 4.74
CA ALA A 107 4.51 -8.69 5.94
C ALA A 107 5.84 -7.98 6.24
N LEU A 108 6.98 -8.68 6.15
CA LEU A 108 8.30 -8.08 6.32
C LEU A 108 8.60 -7.01 5.27
N VAL A 109 8.18 -7.23 4.03
CA VAL A 109 8.28 -6.22 2.96
C VAL A 109 7.46 -4.98 3.28
N HIS A 110 6.24 -5.12 3.82
CA HIS A 110 5.44 -3.97 4.24
C HIS A 110 6.10 -3.19 5.39
N VAL A 111 6.70 -3.90 6.35
CA VAL A 111 7.47 -3.28 7.44
C VAL A 111 8.71 -2.55 6.89
N GLY A 112 9.47 -3.18 6.01
CA GLY A 112 10.61 -2.55 5.34
C GLY A 112 10.19 -1.28 4.59
N TRP A 113 9.07 -1.33 3.86
CA TRP A 113 8.53 -0.16 3.19
C TRP A 113 8.12 0.92 4.17
N ALA A 114 7.39 0.57 5.24
CA ALA A 114 6.93 1.53 6.24
C ALA A 114 8.08 2.23 6.97
N SER A 115 9.22 1.54 7.14
CA SER A 115 10.40 2.10 7.81
C SER A 115 11.01 3.28 7.06
N GLY A 116 11.04 3.26 5.72
CA GLY A 116 11.45 4.41 4.89
C GLY A 116 10.28 5.30 4.47
N GLY A 117 9.09 4.72 4.29
CA GLY A 117 7.89 5.40 3.83
C GLY A 117 7.28 6.36 4.85
N GLY A 118 7.48 6.11 6.16
CA GLY A 118 7.10 7.07 7.21
C GLY A 118 7.88 8.38 7.09
N ALA A 119 9.19 8.30 6.87
CA ALA A 119 10.03 9.47 6.61
C ALA A 119 9.55 10.27 5.39
N ALA A 120 9.02 9.61 4.37
CA ALA A 120 8.52 10.27 3.16
C ALA A 120 7.40 11.28 3.42
N GLN A 121 6.55 11.03 4.42
CA GLN A 121 5.48 11.97 4.80
C GLN A 121 6.05 13.33 5.23
N ILE A 122 7.12 13.31 6.02
CA ILE A 122 7.78 14.51 6.53
C ILE A 122 8.68 15.13 5.46
N LEU A 123 9.43 14.29 4.75
CA LEU A 123 10.35 14.73 3.72
C LEU A 123 9.65 15.43 2.56
N PHE A 124 8.42 15.04 2.18
CA PHE A 124 7.73 15.75 1.09
C PHE A 124 7.41 17.20 1.46
N THR A 125 7.00 17.45 2.70
CA THR A 125 6.81 18.81 3.23
C THR A 125 8.14 19.56 3.31
N LEU A 126 9.16 18.92 3.87
CA LEU A 126 10.48 19.54 4.03
C LEU A 126 11.11 19.90 2.69
N PHE A 127 11.01 19.02 1.68
CA PHE A 127 11.52 19.30 0.35
C PHE A 127 10.67 20.32 -0.41
N GLY A 128 9.35 20.29 -0.25
CA GLY A 128 8.42 21.18 -0.95
C GLY A 128 8.38 22.62 -0.41
N GLU A 129 8.66 22.82 0.88
CA GLU A 129 8.58 24.12 1.53
C GLU A 129 9.95 24.69 1.97
N VAL A 130 10.87 23.84 2.45
CA VAL A 130 12.13 24.31 3.06
C VAL A 130 13.32 24.16 2.11
N VAL A 131 13.53 22.97 1.52
CA VAL A 131 14.68 22.73 0.62
C VAL A 131 14.50 23.45 -0.70
N TYR A 132 13.30 23.35 -1.29
CA TYR A 132 12.88 24.14 -2.43
C TYR A 132 11.79 25.09 -1.93
N PRO A 133 12.03 26.41 -1.87
CA PRO A 133 11.10 27.37 -1.27
C PRO A 133 9.92 27.67 -2.21
N TYR A 134 9.26 26.62 -2.72
CA TYR A 134 8.03 26.71 -3.52
C TYR A 134 6.76 26.67 -2.65
N GLY A 135 6.93 26.48 -1.34
CA GLY A 135 5.83 26.50 -0.38
C GLY A 135 4.76 25.43 -0.66
N PRO A 136 3.47 25.76 -0.50
CA PRO A 136 2.37 24.79 -0.68
C PRO A 136 2.34 24.15 -2.07
N ALA A 137 2.72 24.89 -3.11
CA ALA A 137 2.76 24.38 -4.47
C ALA A 137 3.86 23.33 -4.66
N GLY A 138 5.00 23.47 -3.98
CA GLY A 138 6.06 22.47 -3.98
C GLY A 138 5.58 21.15 -3.38
N LEU A 139 4.96 21.21 -2.20
CA LEU A 139 4.36 20.05 -1.52
C LEU A 139 3.29 19.37 -2.41
N GLY A 140 2.36 20.17 -2.95
CA GLY A 140 1.29 19.67 -3.82
C GLY A 140 1.82 19.01 -5.09
N THR A 141 2.88 19.56 -5.69
CA THR A 141 3.52 19.00 -6.89
C THR A 141 4.22 17.68 -6.60
N ILE A 142 4.95 17.58 -5.47
CA ILE A 142 5.62 16.33 -5.07
C ILE A 142 4.59 15.21 -4.85
N TRP A 143 3.54 15.48 -4.08
CA TRP A 143 2.45 14.52 -3.85
C TRP A 143 1.67 14.18 -5.13
N GLY A 144 1.46 15.16 -6.00
CA GLY A 144 0.86 14.97 -7.32
C GLY A 144 1.69 14.01 -8.18
N CYS A 145 2.98 14.26 -8.35
CA CYS A 145 3.88 13.37 -9.08
C CYS A 145 3.99 11.98 -8.42
N ALA A 146 3.99 11.91 -7.09
CA ALA A 146 3.95 10.66 -6.36
C ALA A 146 2.67 9.86 -6.64
N GLY A 147 1.51 10.52 -6.68
CA GLY A 147 0.23 9.92 -7.01
C GLY A 147 0.15 9.46 -8.48
N LEU A 148 0.65 10.26 -9.42
CA LEU A 148 0.79 9.88 -10.83
C LEU A 148 1.66 8.63 -10.99
N GLY A 149 2.78 8.55 -10.28
CA GLY A 149 3.61 7.35 -10.24
C GLY A 149 2.82 6.11 -9.82
N LEU A 150 2.04 6.19 -8.73
CA LEU A 150 1.19 5.08 -8.27
C LEU A 150 0.16 4.66 -9.33
N LEU A 151 -0.52 5.62 -9.97
CA LEU A 151 -1.52 5.35 -11.01
C LEU A 151 -0.91 4.65 -12.23
N ILE A 152 0.20 5.17 -12.74
CA ILE A 152 0.91 4.60 -13.89
C ILE A 152 1.43 3.19 -13.55
N GLY A 153 2.00 3.01 -12.34
CA GLY A 153 2.48 1.72 -11.86
C GLY A 153 1.36 0.69 -11.69
N GLY A 154 0.24 1.09 -11.09
CA GLY A 154 -0.93 0.22 -10.94
C GLY A 154 -1.54 -0.18 -12.28
N GLY A 155 -1.67 0.76 -13.21
CA GLY A 155 -2.13 0.49 -14.57
C GLY A 155 -1.21 -0.47 -15.33
N PHE A 156 0.11 -0.28 -15.23
CA PHE A 156 1.11 -1.19 -15.77
C PHE A 156 0.97 -2.59 -15.18
N ALA A 157 0.86 -2.72 -13.86
CA ALA A 157 0.69 -4.00 -13.18
C ALA A 157 -0.60 -4.72 -13.59
N ASN A 158 -1.71 -4.00 -13.75
CA ASN A 158 -2.96 -4.61 -14.21
C ASN A 158 -2.81 -5.19 -15.63
N ARG A 159 -2.16 -4.44 -16.54
CA ARG A 159 -1.94 -4.89 -17.93
C ARG A 159 -1.02 -6.10 -18.02
N VAL A 160 0.04 -6.15 -17.22
CA VAL A 160 1.08 -7.19 -17.30
C VAL A 160 0.79 -8.38 -16.36
N GLY A 161 0.11 -8.15 -15.25
CA GLY A 161 -0.13 -9.13 -14.18
C GLY A 161 -0.83 -10.40 -14.65
N ASN A 162 -1.85 -10.28 -15.52
CA ASN A 162 -2.58 -11.44 -16.05
C ASN A 162 -1.74 -12.33 -16.99
N ARG A 163 -0.60 -11.82 -17.47
CA ARG A 163 0.30 -12.54 -18.39
C ARG A 163 1.55 -13.07 -17.71
N LEU A 164 1.75 -12.73 -16.44
CA LEU A 164 2.94 -13.13 -15.68
C LEU A 164 2.67 -14.45 -14.97
N GLY A 165 3.51 -15.45 -15.26
CA GLY A 165 3.68 -16.59 -14.35
C GLY A 165 4.35 -16.14 -13.04
N PHE A 166 4.31 -17.00 -12.02
CA PHE A 166 4.82 -16.71 -10.68
C PHE A 166 6.32 -16.30 -10.66
N GLU A 167 7.15 -16.93 -11.49
CA GLU A 167 8.57 -16.57 -11.61
C GLU A 167 8.76 -15.17 -12.21
N GLY A 168 7.92 -14.80 -13.19
CA GLY A 168 7.91 -13.45 -13.75
C GLY A 168 7.49 -12.40 -12.72
N TYR A 169 6.46 -12.70 -11.93
CA TYR A 169 6.04 -11.89 -10.79
C TYR A 169 7.20 -11.67 -9.79
N ARG A 170 7.87 -12.75 -9.37
CA ARG A 170 8.99 -12.69 -8.42
C ARG A 170 10.12 -11.76 -8.90
N ARG A 171 10.49 -11.88 -10.17
CA ARG A 171 11.53 -11.04 -10.81
C ARG A 171 11.08 -9.59 -10.89
N LEU A 172 9.85 -9.35 -11.34
CA LEU A 172 9.31 -7.99 -11.48
C LEU A 172 9.27 -7.27 -10.13
N ILE A 173 8.77 -7.92 -9.06
CA ILE A 173 8.75 -7.37 -7.70
C ILE A 173 10.15 -7.01 -7.21
N THR A 174 11.13 -7.87 -7.46
CA THR A 174 12.53 -7.61 -7.10
C THR A 174 13.04 -6.33 -7.77
N VAL A 175 12.80 -6.20 -9.07
CA VAL A 175 13.21 -5.03 -9.86
C VAL A 175 12.53 -3.76 -9.35
N VAL A 176 11.21 -3.78 -9.13
CA VAL A 176 10.49 -2.58 -8.71
C VAL A 176 10.82 -2.14 -7.29
N PHE A 177 11.19 -3.05 -6.37
CA PHE A 177 11.67 -2.65 -5.04
C PHE A 177 13.05 -2.00 -5.09
N TRP A 178 13.95 -2.48 -5.95
CA TRP A 178 15.22 -1.80 -6.19
C TRP A 178 15.00 -0.42 -6.80
N ILE A 179 14.15 -0.31 -7.82
CA ILE A 179 13.78 0.97 -8.41
C ILE A 179 13.20 1.89 -7.33
N HIS A 180 12.29 1.40 -6.49
CA HIS A 180 11.66 2.18 -5.42
C HIS A 180 12.70 2.80 -4.48
N GLY A 181 13.57 1.97 -3.88
CA GLY A 181 14.57 2.44 -2.92
C GLY A 181 15.66 3.32 -3.54
N LEU A 182 16.22 2.92 -4.69
CA LEU A 182 17.27 3.70 -5.37
C LEU A 182 16.73 5.03 -5.90
N ALA A 183 15.52 5.05 -6.46
CA ALA A 183 14.88 6.29 -6.87
C ALA A 183 14.59 7.19 -5.67
N TYR A 184 14.28 6.63 -4.51
CA TYR A 184 14.05 7.41 -3.30
C TYR A 184 15.34 8.05 -2.76
N ILE A 185 16.46 7.33 -2.82
CA ILE A 185 17.79 7.91 -2.54
C ILE A 185 18.07 9.03 -3.54
N ALA A 186 17.89 8.78 -4.83
CA ALA A 186 18.12 9.78 -5.88
C ALA A 186 17.22 11.02 -5.73
N PHE A 187 15.96 10.84 -5.33
CA PHE A 187 15.02 11.91 -4.97
C PHE A 187 15.62 12.82 -3.88
N SER A 188 16.16 12.24 -2.81
CA SER A 188 16.75 13.02 -1.71
C SER A 188 17.99 13.81 -2.13
N GLN A 189 18.74 13.33 -3.12
CA GLN A 189 19.98 13.94 -3.59
C GLN A 189 19.80 14.86 -4.78
N ALA A 190 18.64 14.83 -5.45
CA ALA A 190 18.40 15.64 -6.64
C ALA A 190 18.54 17.14 -6.32
N ARG A 191 19.21 17.87 -7.21
CA ARG A 191 19.45 19.32 -7.12
C ARG A 191 18.45 20.15 -7.93
N PRO A 192 18.08 19.78 -9.16
CA PRO A 192 16.98 20.44 -9.83
C PRO A 192 15.65 19.84 -9.38
N PHE A 193 14.67 20.71 -9.11
CA PHE A 193 13.35 20.31 -8.63
C PHE A 193 12.64 19.34 -9.59
N TRP A 194 12.74 19.56 -10.91
CA TRP A 194 12.12 18.65 -11.89
C TRP A 194 12.68 17.22 -11.82
N LEU A 195 13.98 17.06 -11.51
CA LEU A 195 14.62 15.76 -11.42
C LEU A 195 14.19 15.03 -10.14
N LEU A 196 13.99 15.78 -9.06
CA LEU A 196 13.35 15.28 -7.84
C LEU A 196 11.95 14.73 -8.14
N LEU A 197 11.14 15.44 -8.93
CA LEU A 197 9.80 15.00 -9.33
C LEU A 197 9.82 13.70 -10.16
N VAL A 198 10.79 13.57 -11.08
CA VAL A 198 10.99 12.34 -11.87
C VAL A 198 11.33 11.16 -10.95
N PHE A 199 12.26 11.34 -10.03
CA PHE A 199 12.67 10.27 -9.12
C PHE A 199 11.56 9.86 -8.15
N ILE A 200 10.77 10.81 -7.64
CA ILE A 200 9.64 10.41 -6.79
C ILE A 200 8.55 9.69 -7.58
N ALA A 201 8.24 10.14 -8.80
CA ALA A 201 7.30 9.44 -9.67
C ALA A 201 7.78 8.01 -9.98
N MET A 202 9.07 7.83 -10.27
CA MET A 202 9.68 6.51 -10.51
C MET A 202 9.63 5.62 -9.26
N SER A 203 9.93 6.20 -8.09
CA SER A 203 9.85 5.48 -6.82
C SER A 203 8.44 4.98 -6.53
N ARG A 204 7.43 5.80 -6.82
CA ARG A 204 6.01 5.50 -6.59
C ARG A 204 5.39 4.62 -7.67
N PHE A 205 5.92 4.65 -8.89
CA PHE A 205 5.63 3.66 -9.93
C PHE A 205 5.93 2.25 -9.43
N GLY A 206 7.13 2.02 -8.88
CA GLY A 206 7.48 0.69 -8.36
C GLY A 206 6.54 0.22 -7.25
N MET A 207 6.14 1.14 -6.36
CA MET A 207 5.16 0.85 -5.31
C MET A 207 3.76 0.56 -5.84
N GLY A 208 3.30 1.29 -6.86
CA GLY A 208 2.01 1.04 -7.52
C GLY A 208 1.97 -0.36 -8.13
N VAL A 209 3.07 -0.77 -8.78
CA VAL A 209 3.21 -2.11 -9.34
C VAL A 209 3.13 -3.17 -8.25
N ALA A 210 3.95 -3.02 -7.20
CA ALA A 210 4.00 -3.97 -6.09
C ALA A 210 2.66 -4.07 -5.35
N ALA A 211 1.98 -2.95 -5.13
CA ALA A 211 0.70 -2.91 -4.43
C ALA A 211 -0.37 -3.74 -5.15
N ILE A 212 -0.52 -3.59 -6.47
CA ILE A 212 -1.51 -4.34 -7.24
C ILE A 212 -1.16 -5.83 -7.27
N LEU A 213 0.07 -6.19 -7.63
CA LEU A 213 0.45 -7.59 -7.79
C LEU A 213 0.43 -8.35 -6.44
N ASN A 214 0.91 -7.73 -5.36
CA ASN A 214 0.88 -8.36 -4.02
C ASN A 214 -0.56 -8.52 -3.52
N MET A 215 -1.43 -7.54 -3.76
CA MET A 215 -2.85 -7.63 -3.41
C MET A 215 -3.53 -8.79 -4.14
N THR A 216 -3.32 -8.91 -5.45
CA THR A 216 -3.86 -10.02 -6.25
C THR A 216 -3.38 -11.38 -5.73
N LEU A 217 -2.09 -11.50 -5.40
CA LEU A 217 -1.55 -12.75 -4.87
C LEU A 217 -2.13 -13.10 -3.49
N LEU A 218 -2.27 -12.12 -2.61
CA LEU A 218 -2.81 -12.33 -1.26
C LEU A 218 -4.29 -12.73 -1.32
N LEU A 219 -5.09 -12.11 -2.22
CA LEU A 219 -6.48 -12.49 -2.43
C LEU A 219 -6.64 -13.92 -2.96
N ARG A 220 -5.74 -14.40 -3.83
CA ARG A 220 -5.80 -15.76 -4.41
C ARG A 220 -5.43 -16.88 -3.43
N HIS A 221 -4.56 -16.61 -2.46
CA HIS A 221 -3.94 -17.66 -1.64
C HIS A 221 -4.34 -17.65 -0.18
N VAL A 222 -4.94 -16.57 0.32
CA VAL A 222 -5.39 -16.51 1.71
C VAL A 222 -6.85 -17.01 1.81
N PRO A 223 -7.10 -18.11 2.55
CA PRO A 223 -8.46 -18.59 2.81
C PRO A 223 -9.31 -17.51 3.46
N ASP A 224 -10.61 -17.48 3.12
CA ASP A 224 -11.54 -16.43 3.57
C ASP A 224 -11.57 -16.28 5.09
N GLU A 225 -11.45 -17.40 5.83
CA GLU A 225 -11.45 -17.45 7.30
C GLU A 225 -10.30 -16.67 7.96
N TYR A 226 -9.14 -16.60 7.30
CA TYR A 226 -7.94 -15.93 7.84
C TYR A 226 -7.68 -14.58 7.18
N ARG A 227 -8.34 -14.27 6.06
CA ARG A 227 -8.08 -13.08 5.25
C ARG A 227 -8.15 -11.80 6.09
N GLY A 228 -9.25 -11.59 6.82
CA GLY A 228 -9.42 -10.41 7.68
C GLY A 228 -8.33 -10.26 8.75
N ARG A 229 -7.92 -11.37 9.37
CA ARG A 229 -6.90 -11.39 10.44
C ARG A 229 -5.50 -11.11 9.89
N VAL A 230 -5.16 -11.69 8.75
CA VAL A 230 -3.88 -11.47 8.06
C VAL A 230 -3.75 -10.02 7.61
N PHE A 231 -4.77 -9.47 6.96
CA PHE A 231 -4.77 -8.06 6.54
C PHE A 231 -4.65 -7.11 7.73
N ALA A 232 -5.45 -7.30 8.78
CA ALA A 232 -5.38 -6.47 9.98
C ALA A 232 -3.99 -6.51 10.64
N THR A 233 -3.36 -7.68 10.68
CA THR A 233 -2.00 -7.85 11.23
C THR A 233 -0.97 -7.11 10.38
N ILE A 234 -0.99 -7.28 9.06
CA ILE A 234 -0.09 -6.59 8.14
C ILE A 234 -0.28 -5.07 8.25
N GLU A 235 -1.51 -4.58 8.22
CA GLU A 235 -1.79 -3.14 8.34
C GLU A 235 -1.33 -2.59 9.69
N THR A 236 -1.58 -3.29 10.79
CA THR A 236 -1.15 -2.87 12.13
C THR A 236 0.38 -2.74 12.20
N LEU A 237 1.11 -3.74 11.70
CA LEU A 237 2.57 -3.71 11.65
C LEU A 237 3.08 -2.57 10.76
N THR A 238 2.43 -2.36 9.63
CA THR A 238 2.77 -1.31 8.66
C THR A 238 2.61 0.07 9.28
N TRP A 239 1.42 0.38 9.81
CA TRP A 239 1.13 1.69 10.40
C TRP A 239 1.91 1.93 11.69
N GLY A 240 2.07 0.91 12.54
CA GLY A 240 2.91 1.00 13.73
C GLY A 240 4.36 1.35 13.38
N THR A 241 4.94 0.66 12.40
CA THR A 241 6.30 0.97 11.91
C THR A 241 6.36 2.36 11.28
N MET A 242 5.33 2.75 10.54
CA MET A 242 5.26 4.06 9.87
C MET A 242 5.20 5.20 10.89
N MET A 243 4.43 5.06 11.98
CA MET A 243 4.38 6.05 13.06
C MET A 243 5.74 6.20 13.76
N VAL A 244 6.44 5.09 14.03
CA VAL A 244 7.80 5.13 14.60
C VAL A 244 8.77 5.80 13.64
N SER A 245 8.71 5.48 12.35
CA SER A 245 9.52 6.11 11.30
C SER A 245 9.28 7.62 11.20
N MET A 246 8.02 8.05 11.24
CA MET A 246 7.65 9.47 11.25
C MET A 246 8.18 10.19 12.48
N ALA A 247 8.00 9.61 13.68
CA ALA A 247 8.51 10.19 14.92
C ALA A 247 10.04 10.32 14.91
N ALA A 248 10.75 9.25 14.51
CA ALA A 248 12.20 9.25 14.38
C ALA A 248 12.69 10.27 13.34
N THR A 249 11.95 10.42 12.24
CA THR A 249 12.26 11.40 11.20
C THR A 249 12.06 12.83 11.71
N GLY A 250 10.96 13.12 12.41
CA GLY A 250 10.72 14.44 13.01
C GLY A 250 11.85 14.82 13.96
N TRP A 251 12.25 13.91 14.85
CA TRP A 251 13.43 14.13 15.71
C TRP A 251 14.71 14.33 14.89
N ALA A 252 14.95 13.52 13.85
CA ALA A 252 16.14 13.64 13.01
C ALA A 252 16.23 14.99 12.28
N THR A 253 15.10 15.63 11.93
CA THR A 253 15.10 16.93 11.25
C THR A 253 15.69 18.08 12.09
N GLU A 254 15.78 17.92 13.41
CA GLU A 254 16.40 18.92 14.30
C GLU A 254 17.94 18.86 14.27
N HIS A 255 18.51 17.74 13.81
CA HIS A 255 19.94 17.46 13.93
C HIS A 255 20.63 17.16 12.59
N TYR A 256 19.88 16.73 11.58
CA TYR A 256 20.43 16.25 10.31
C TYR A 256 19.79 16.94 9.11
N ASP A 257 20.58 17.06 8.04
CA ASP A 257 20.11 17.62 6.78
C ASP A 257 18.99 16.73 6.14
N PRO A 258 17.92 17.33 5.60
CA PRO A 258 16.82 16.63 4.94
C PRO A 258 17.26 15.58 3.90
N ARG A 259 18.36 15.84 3.19
CA ARG A 259 18.89 14.95 2.17
C ARG A 259 19.53 13.71 2.78
N THR A 260 20.20 13.84 3.93
CA THR A 260 20.77 12.71 4.67
C THR A 260 19.67 11.81 5.20
N ILE A 261 18.63 12.42 5.78
CA ILE A 261 17.44 11.69 6.25
C ILE A 261 16.77 10.96 5.08
N GLY A 262 16.62 11.63 3.94
CA GLY A 262 16.07 11.01 2.72
C GLY A 262 16.92 9.87 2.16
N ALA A 263 18.24 9.96 2.24
CA ALA A 263 19.13 8.87 1.85
C ALA A 263 18.97 7.66 2.78
N VAL A 264 18.92 7.87 4.09
CA VAL A 264 18.67 6.81 5.09
C VAL A 264 17.31 6.16 4.86
N ALA A 265 16.25 6.97 4.67
CA ALA A 265 14.93 6.47 4.33
C ALA A 265 14.92 5.66 3.03
N GLY A 266 15.68 6.07 2.02
CA GLY A 266 15.83 5.32 0.78
C GLY A 266 16.57 3.99 0.95
N MET A 267 17.61 3.95 1.80
CA MET A 267 18.29 2.71 2.16
C MET A 267 17.37 1.75 2.93
N LEU A 268 16.58 2.28 3.87
CA LEU A 268 15.55 1.52 4.56
C LEU A 268 14.50 0.99 3.57
N SER A 269 14.09 1.77 2.59
CA SER A 269 13.22 1.29 1.50
C SER A 269 13.89 0.21 0.65
N CYS A 270 15.20 0.29 0.37
CA CYS A 270 15.96 -0.78 -0.30
C CYS A 270 15.96 -2.10 0.49
N SER A 271 15.79 -2.05 1.82
CA SER A 271 15.67 -3.27 2.63
C SER A 271 14.52 -4.17 2.15
N THR A 272 13.44 -3.61 1.59
CA THR A 272 12.34 -4.39 1.00
C THR A 272 12.81 -5.28 -0.15
N ALA A 273 13.69 -4.76 -1.01
CA ALA A 273 14.27 -5.51 -2.12
C ALA A 273 15.17 -6.63 -1.62
N VAL A 274 15.97 -6.34 -0.58
CA VAL A 274 16.87 -7.32 0.05
C VAL A 274 16.08 -8.43 0.72
N ILE A 275 15.07 -8.10 1.53
CA ILE A 275 14.17 -9.06 2.18
C ILE A 275 13.52 -9.98 1.14
N TRP A 276 12.99 -9.40 0.07
CA TRP A 276 12.36 -10.16 -1.00
C TRP A 276 13.33 -11.09 -1.72
N MET A 277 14.53 -10.59 -2.06
CA MET A 277 15.56 -11.38 -2.73
C MET A 277 16.05 -12.54 -1.87
N VAL A 278 16.34 -12.28 -0.60
CA VAL A 278 16.77 -13.32 0.37
C VAL A 278 15.69 -14.38 0.55
N ALA A 279 14.41 -13.98 0.64
CA ALA A 279 13.30 -14.92 0.69
C ALA A 279 13.19 -15.76 -0.59
N GLY A 280 13.45 -15.16 -1.75
CA GLY A 280 13.54 -15.85 -3.04
C GLY A 280 14.65 -16.89 -3.08
N TRP A 281 15.85 -16.54 -2.62
CA TRP A 281 17.00 -17.44 -2.54
C TRP A 281 16.81 -18.58 -1.54
N ARG A 282 16.15 -18.31 -0.41
CA ARG A 282 15.80 -19.32 0.59
C ARG A 282 14.64 -20.23 0.16
N GLY A 283 14.09 -20.05 -1.04
CA GLY A 283 12.96 -20.83 -1.54
C GLY A 283 11.66 -20.61 -0.76
N MET A 284 11.54 -19.49 -0.01
CA MET A 284 10.35 -19.13 0.76
C MET A 284 9.25 -18.54 -0.12
N LEU A 285 9.62 -18.01 -1.29
CA LEU A 285 8.70 -17.53 -2.32
C LEU A 285 8.30 -18.71 -3.21
N ARG A 286 7.52 -19.65 -2.68
CA ARG A 286 6.85 -20.69 -3.47
C ARG A 286 5.38 -20.32 -3.59
N GLU A 287 4.80 -20.52 -4.77
CA GLU A 287 3.37 -20.33 -4.98
C GLU A 287 2.61 -21.34 -4.10
N PRO A 288 1.81 -20.87 -3.13
CA PRO A 288 0.94 -21.76 -2.36
C PRO A 288 -0.12 -22.35 -3.30
N VAL A 289 -0.66 -23.52 -2.99
CA VAL A 289 -1.82 -24.04 -3.74
C VAL A 289 -2.97 -23.04 -3.58
N PRO A 290 -3.67 -22.63 -4.66
CA PRO A 290 -4.80 -21.71 -4.57
C PRO A 290 -5.84 -22.22 -3.56
N ALA A 291 -6.36 -21.33 -2.72
CA ALA A 291 -7.39 -21.70 -1.76
C ALA A 291 -8.68 -22.07 -2.53
N GLY A 292 -9.19 -23.29 -2.34
CA GLY A 292 -10.41 -23.80 -3.00
C GLY A 292 -10.20 -24.90 -4.04
N VAL A 293 -8.95 -25.28 -4.34
CA VAL A 293 -8.66 -26.53 -5.07
C VAL A 293 -8.48 -27.62 -4.01
N GLU A 294 -9.52 -28.41 -3.77
CA GLU A 294 -9.37 -29.68 -3.04
C GLU A 294 -8.22 -30.46 -3.68
N ARG A 295 -7.45 -31.17 -2.86
CA ARG A 295 -6.48 -32.15 -3.39
C ARG A 295 -7.29 -33.10 -4.26
N GLU A 296 -7.26 -32.93 -5.58
CA GLU A 296 -7.52 -34.05 -6.47
C GLU A 296 -6.59 -35.14 -5.97
N GLU A 297 -7.22 -36.20 -5.49
CA GLU A 297 -6.56 -37.44 -5.15
C GLU A 297 -5.56 -37.70 -6.26
N VAL A 298 -4.29 -37.79 -5.86
CA VAL A 298 -3.29 -38.44 -6.68
C VAL A 298 -3.73 -39.92 -6.71
N GLU A 299 -4.78 -40.24 -7.46
CA GLU A 299 -5.02 -41.57 -7.95
C GLU A 299 -3.89 -41.81 -8.95
N VAL A 300 -2.81 -42.36 -8.41
CA VAL A 300 -1.86 -43.14 -9.17
C VAL A 300 -2.68 -44.24 -9.84
N HIS A 301 -3.18 -43.98 -11.04
CA HIS A 301 -3.55 -45.03 -11.97
C HIS A 301 -2.25 -45.79 -12.25
N GLY A 302 -2.02 -46.82 -11.44
CA GLY A 302 -1.02 -47.83 -11.71
C GLY A 302 -1.34 -48.40 -13.08
N GLU A 303 -0.41 -48.22 -14.02
CA GLU A 303 -0.44 -48.91 -15.30
C GLU A 303 -0.62 -50.42 -15.03
N PRO A 304 -1.59 -51.10 -15.66
CA PRO A 304 -1.56 -52.55 -15.68
C PRO A 304 -0.31 -52.96 -16.45
N GLY A 305 0.58 -53.67 -15.75
CA GLY A 305 1.81 -54.22 -16.30
C GLY A 305 1.57 -55.04 -17.57
N ILE A 306 2.57 -54.96 -18.44
CA ILE A 306 2.77 -55.77 -19.64
C ILE A 306 2.82 -57.26 -19.29
#